data_AF-R8BGG2-F1
#
_entry.id   AF-R8BGG2-F1
#
_cell.length_a   1.000
_cell.length_b   1.000
_cell.length_c   1.000
_cell.angle_alpha   90.00
_cell.angle_beta   90.00
_cell.angle_gamma   90.00
#
_symmetry.space_group_name_H-M   'P 1'
#
loop_
_entity.id
_entity.type
_entity.pdbx_description
1 polymer ?
#
loop_
_entity_poly.entity_id
_entity_poly.type
_entity_poly.pdbx_seq_one_letter_code
_entity_poly.pdbx_strand_id
1 'polypeptide(L)'
;MEEIAQLQDVSVWTIRDRVREMETRRTPAGKPNPNYRDLHDIARHAIHVIETLDVAGKTMGSVLAEHQDFMTSSTEPSHVSKDIHRRLLFFEHLLLSLRHRSASNKERLLNEIHLAYNTVAQYDSGISVKIGQAAQSDSAAMKMVAFVTLTFLPPTFISAIFSMSFFSYDADSGHWSVSEKLWLYWVFAIPTTLATSLLWFLWRQAHPPALVGTESEDTGVADVKSGLSRSIKLLTGGTVA
;
A
#
# COMPACT_ATOMS: atom_id res chain seq x y z
N MET A 1 23.26 18.41 -37.86
CA MET A 1 22.76 18.99 -36.60
C MET A 1 21.27 19.20 -36.61
N GLU A 2 20.71 19.81 -37.65
CA GLU A 2 19.26 20.04 -37.77
C GLU A 2 18.44 18.73 -37.71
N GLU A 3 18.83 17.72 -38.48
CA GLU A 3 18.16 16.40 -38.47
C GLU A 3 18.21 15.71 -37.09
N ILE A 4 19.36 15.76 -36.41
CA ILE A 4 19.51 15.21 -35.06
C ILE A 4 18.59 15.94 -34.08
N ALA A 5 18.55 17.28 -34.13
CA ALA A 5 17.68 18.08 -33.28
C ALA A 5 16.19 17.76 -33.52
N GLN A 6 15.79 17.54 -34.78
CA GLN A 6 14.42 17.15 -35.13
C GLN A 6 14.06 15.75 -34.59
N LEU A 7 14.92 14.76 -34.76
CA LEU A 7 14.71 13.41 -34.23
C LEU A 7 14.60 13.41 -32.70
N GLN A 8 15.44 14.23 -32.04
CA GLN A 8 15.40 14.40 -30.59
C GLN A 8 14.11 15.09 -30.13
N ASP A 9 13.67 16.13 -30.83
CA ASP A 9 12.41 16.82 -30.52
C ASP A 9 11.21 15.86 -30.62
N VAL A 10 11.11 15.09 -31.72
CA VAL A 10 10.07 14.07 -31.90
C VAL A 10 10.08 13.03 -30.77
N SER A 11 11.27 12.57 -30.37
CA SER A 11 11.42 11.60 -29.28
C SER A 11 10.92 12.17 -27.95
N VAL A 12 11.27 13.42 -27.62
CA VAL A 12 10.81 14.10 -26.41
C VAL A 12 9.30 14.30 -26.41
N TRP A 13 8.71 14.71 -27.54
CA TRP A 13 7.26 14.88 -27.65
C TRP A 13 6.51 13.56 -27.55
N THR A 14 7.06 12.48 -28.12
CA THR A 14 6.46 11.15 -28.02
C THR A 14 6.35 10.71 -26.56
N ILE A 15 7.41 10.90 -25.76
CA ILE A 15 7.37 10.61 -24.31
C ILE A 15 6.33 11.48 -23.61
N ARG A 16 6.30 12.79 -23.89
CA ARG A 16 5.27 13.69 -23.32
C ARG A 16 3.87 13.17 -23.61
N ASP A 17 3.59 12.75 -24.83
CA ASP A 17 2.25 12.32 -25.24
C ASP A 17 1.82 11.05 -24.52
N ARG A 18 2.75 10.11 -24.33
CA ARG A 18 2.51 8.92 -23.50
C ARG A 18 2.24 9.26 -22.04
N VAL A 19 3.01 10.18 -21.46
CA VAL A 19 2.78 10.65 -20.09
C VAL A 19 1.41 11.33 -19.97
N ARG A 20 1.05 12.17 -20.93
CA ARG A 20 -0.25 12.86 -20.95
C ARG A 20 -1.42 11.87 -21.10
N GLU A 21 -1.26 10.84 -21.93
CA GLU A 21 -2.24 9.76 -22.07
C GLU A 21 -2.45 9.01 -20.75
N MET A 22 -1.42 8.90 -19.90
CA MET A 22 -1.54 8.34 -18.56
C MET A 22 -2.27 9.29 -17.59
N GLU A 23 -1.84 10.55 -17.51
CA GLU A 23 -2.42 11.55 -16.61
C GLU A 23 -3.92 11.78 -16.87
N THR A 24 -4.35 11.65 -18.13
CA THR A 24 -5.74 11.88 -18.54
C THR A 24 -6.62 10.63 -18.46
N ARG A 25 -6.05 9.45 -18.20
CA ARG A 25 -6.84 8.23 -18.01
C ARG A 25 -7.68 8.35 -16.75
N ARG A 26 -8.99 8.13 -16.89
CA ARG A 26 -9.91 8.13 -15.74
C ARG A 26 -9.62 6.94 -14.83
N THR A 27 -9.60 7.19 -13.52
CA THR A 27 -9.55 6.12 -12.52
C THR A 27 -10.81 5.26 -12.60
N PRO A 28 -10.69 3.94 -12.78
CA PRO A 28 -11.86 3.05 -12.82
C PRO A 28 -12.53 2.99 -11.43
N ALA A 29 -13.85 2.89 -11.39
CA ALA A 29 -14.66 2.83 -10.16
C ALA A 29 -14.52 1.50 -9.37
N GLY A 30 -13.48 0.71 -9.64
CA GLY A 30 -13.29 -0.64 -9.10
C GLY A 30 -11.83 -0.92 -8.76
N LYS A 31 -11.42 -2.20 -8.82
CA LYS A 31 -10.04 -2.60 -8.56
C LYS A 31 -9.08 -1.88 -9.53
N PRO A 32 -8.11 -1.11 -9.03
CA PRO A 32 -7.08 -0.52 -9.89
C PRO A 32 -6.24 -1.64 -10.52
N ASN A 33 -6.03 -1.58 -11.83
CA ASN A 33 -5.20 -2.53 -12.57
C ASN A 33 -4.28 -1.80 -13.57
N PRO A 34 -3.29 -1.03 -13.07
CA PRO A 34 -2.34 -0.34 -13.93
C PRO A 34 -1.44 -1.35 -14.67
N ASN A 35 -1.12 -1.05 -15.95
CA ASN A 35 -0.15 -1.85 -16.70
C ASN A 35 1.28 -1.42 -16.33
N TYR A 36 1.82 -1.99 -15.26
CA TYR A 36 3.18 -1.69 -14.78
C TYR A 36 4.28 -1.92 -15.81
N ARG A 37 4.08 -2.88 -16.73
CA ARG A 37 5.06 -3.15 -17.77
C ARG A 37 5.16 -1.98 -18.75
N ASP A 38 4.02 -1.50 -19.24
CA ASP A 38 4.00 -0.34 -20.13
C ASP A 38 4.57 0.91 -19.44
N LEU A 39 4.23 1.11 -18.15
CA LEU A 39 4.77 2.22 -17.35
C LEU A 39 6.30 2.19 -17.27
N HIS A 40 6.88 1.02 -16.98
CA HIS A 40 8.33 0.84 -16.92
C HIS A 40 8.99 0.94 -18.30
N ASP A 41 8.35 0.45 -19.35
CA ASP A 41 8.88 0.53 -20.71
C ASP A 41 8.96 2.00 -21.17
N ILE A 42 7.93 2.81 -20.92
CA ILE A 42 7.97 4.27 -21.16
C ILE A 42 9.07 4.92 -20.33
N ALA A 43 9.23 4.53 -19.06
CA ALA A 43 10.27 5.09 -18.20
C ALA A 43 11.69 4.79 -18.71
N ARG A 44 11.92 3.57 -19.21
CA ARG A 44 13.17 3.19 -19.86
C ARG A 44 13.45 4.09 -21.07
N HIS A 45 12.44 4.29 -21.93
CA HIS A 45 12.60 5.16 -23.09
C HIS A 45 12.83 6.63 -22.71
N ALA A 46 12.16 7.15 -21.68
CA ALA A 46 12.39 8.50 -21.18
C ALA A 46 13.84 8.68 -20.68
N ILE A 47 14.38 7.68 -19.97
CA ILE A 47 15.78 7.67 -19.53
C ILE A 47 16.73 7.67 -20.73
N HIS A 48 16.49 6.80 -21.72
CA HIS A 48 17.33 6.76 -22.93
C HIS A 48 17.29 8.08 -23.72
N VAL A 49 16.13 8.74 -23.84
CA VAL A 49 16.05 10.04 -24.53
C VAL A 49 16.88 11.09 -23.80
N ILE A 50 16.81 11.16 -22.46
CA ILE A 50 17.67 12.06 -21.67
C ILE A 50 19.15 11.75 -21.89
N GLU A 51 19.54 10.48 -21.85
CA GLU A 51 20.92 10.06 -22.07
C GLU A 51 21.43 10.48 -23.46
N THR A 52 20.65 10.23 -24.51
CA THR A 52 21.05 10.63 -25.87
C THR A 52 21.12 12.15 -26.04
N LEU A 53 20.26 12.92 -25.36
CA LEU A 53 20.32 14.38 -25.32
C LEU A 53 21.56 14.88 -24.56
N ASP A 54 21.95 14.21 -23.48
CA ASP A 54 23.17 14.53 -22.73
C ASP A 54 24.42 14.29 -23.57
N VAL A 55 24.46 13.19 -24.31
CA VAL A 55 25.56 12.90 -25.24
C VAL A 55 25.57 13.92 -26.38
N ALA A 56 24.43 14.21 -27.01
CA ALA A 56 24.33 15.20 -28.08
C ALA A 56 24.73 16.61 -27.61
N GLY A 57 24.34 17.01 -26.40
CA GLY A 57 24.75 18.26 -25.77
C GLY A 57 26.26 18.33 -25.56
N LYS A 58 26.88 17.27 -25.02
CA LYS A 58 28.34 17.20 -24.86
C LYS A 58 29.07 17.29 -26.20
N THR A 59 28.62 16.55 -27.20
CA THR A 59 29.20 16.61 -28.55
C THR A 59 29.08 18.01 -29.15
N MET A 60 27.93 18.68 -28.98
CA MET A 60 27.77 20.06 -29.43
C MET A 60 28.74 21.01 -28.73
N GLY A 61 28.90 20.87 -27.41
CA GLY A 61 29.85 21.68 -26.63
C GLY A 61 31.29 21.52 -27.14
N SER A 62 31.71 20.29 -27.48
CA SER A 62 33.02 20.05 -28.10
C SER A 62 33.14 20.71 -29.48
N VAL A 63 32.11 20.60 -30.35
CA VAL A 63 32.12 21.25 -31.67
C VAL A 63 32.20 22.77 -31.54
N LEU A 64 31.49 23.35 -30.57
CA LEU A 64 31.54 24.78 -30.29
C LEU A 64 32.91 25.24 -29.80
N ALA A 65 33.56 24.46 -28.91
CA ALA A 65 34.89 24.76 -28.42
C ALA A 65 35.94 24.77 -29.55
N GLU A 66 35.95 23.72 -30.37
CA GLU A 66 36.87 23.64 -31.52
C GLU A 66 36.61 24.75 -32.54
N HIS A 67 35.35 25.08 -32.81
CA HIS A 67 35.01 26.19 -33.71
C HIS A 67 35.40 27.55 -33.11
N GLN A 68 35.31 27.71 -31.79
CA GLN A 68 35.77 28.91 -31.09
C GLN A 68 37.28 29.07 -31.18
N ASP A 69 38.04 27.97 -31.05
CA ASP A 69 39.50 27.98 -31.20
C ASP A 69 39.92 28.28 -32.65
N PHE A 70 39.19 27.75 -33.63
CA PHE A 70 39.36 28.11 -35.05
C PHE A 70 39.09 29.61 -35.30
N MET A 71 38.07 30.17 -34.65
CA MET A 71 37.71 31.58 -34.77
C MET A 71 38.75 32.51 -34.14
N THR A 72 39.34 32.12 -33.01
CA THR A 72 40.36 32.92 -32.31
C THR A 72 41.75 32.81 -32.93
N SER A 73 42.05 31.69 -33.59
CA SER A 73 43.30 31.50 -34.35
C SER A 73 43.33 32.23 -35.71
N SER A 74 42.17 32.67 -36.20
CA SER A 74 42.05 33.44 -37.44
C SER A 74 42.22 34.96 -37.18
N THR A 75 43.09 35.64 -37.93
CA THR A 75 43.36 37.09 -37.77
C THR A 75 42.12 37.97 -37.97
N GLU A 76 41.24 37.59 -38.90
CA GLU A 76 39.92 38.22 -39.13
C GLU A 76 38.90 37.12 -39.47
N PRO A 77 38.02 36.71 -38.54
CA PRO A 77 37.06 35.67 -38.80
C PRO A 77 35.99 36.12 -39.82
N SER A 78 35.86 35.33 -40.89
CA SER A 78 34.86 35.52 -41.95
C SER A 78 33.44 35.64 -41.40
N HIS A 79 32.60 36.44 -42.06
CA HIS A 79 31.16 36.55 -41.76
C HIS A 79 30.47 35.17 -41.74
N VAL A 80 30.86 34.27 -42.65
CA VAL A 80 30.33 32.90 -42.70
C VAL A 80 30.67 32.13 -41.41
N SER A 81 31.88 32.30 -40.89
CA SER A 81 32.32 31.62 -39.67
C SER A 81 31.59 32.14 -38.42
N LYS A 82 31.31 33.45 -38.37
CA LYS A 82 30.47 34.08 -37.34
C LYS A 82 29.02 33.55 -37.40
N ASP A 83 28.46 33.39 -38.58
CA ASP A 83 27.10 32.86 -38.75
C ASP A 83 27.00 31.37 -38.42
N ILE A 84 28.00 30.57 -38.76
CA ILE A 84 28.11 29.17 -38.33
C ILE A 84 28.17 29.09 -36.80
N HIS A 85 28.99 29.91 -36.16
CA HIS A 85 29.09 29.94 -34.69
C HIS A 85 27.74 30.24 -34.02
N ARG A 86 27.01 31.25 -34.52
CA ARG A 86 25.66 31.57 -34.03
C ARG A 86 24.68 30.41 -34.20
N ARG A 87 24.73 29.70 -35.33
CA ARG A 87 23.89 28.51 -35.57
C ARG A 87 24.23 27.36 -34.64
N LEU A 88 25.52 27.12 -34.37
CA LEU A 88 25.96 26.10 -33.41
C LEU A 88 25.45 26.43 -32.00
N LEU A 89 25.60 27.68 -31.56
CA LEU A 89 25.05 28.15 -30.28
C LEU A 89 23.54 27.95 -30.22
N PHE A 90 22.81 28.27 -31.29
CA PHE A 90 21.37 28.04 -31.34
C PHE A 90 21.00 26.56 -31.12
N PHE A 91 21.68 25.64 -31.81
CA PHE A 91 21.41 24.22 -31.66
C PHE A 91 21.81 23.68 -30.27
N GLU A 92 22.87 24.20 -29.66
CA GLU A 92 23.23 23.88 -28.27
C GLU A 92 22.10 24.25 -27.30
N HIS A 93 21.60 25.48 -27.39
CA HIS A 93 20.49 25.95 -26.56
C HIS A 93 19.22 25.13 -26.79
N LEU A 94 18.94 24.75 -28.05
CA LEU A 94 17.81 23.91 -28.38
C LEU A 94 17.92 22.52 -27.73
N LEU A 95 19.08 21.86 -27.85
CA LEU A 95 19.32 20.55 -27.22
C LEU A 95 19.21 20.61 -25.70
N LEU A 96 19.74 21.67 -25.07
CA LEU A 96 19.59 21.90 -23.63
C LEU A 96 18.11 22.07 -23.24
N SER A 97 17.34 22.85 -24.00
CA SER A 97 15.90 23.00 -23.79
C SER A 97 15.16 21.68 -23.87
N LEU A 98 15.45 20.85 -24.89
CA LEU A 98 14.88 19.52 -25.04
C LEU A 98 15.26 18.60 -23.88
N ARG A 99 16.52 18.66 -23.41
CA ARG A 99 17.00 17.89 -22.26
C ARG A 99 16.23 18.26 -20.99
N HIS A 100 16.04 19.55 -20.71
CA HIS A 100 15.24 20.01 -19.56
C HIS A 100 13.77 19.55 -19.65
N ARG A 101 13.17 19.62 -20.85
CA ARG A 101 11.80 19.13 -21.07
C ARG A 101 11.71 17.62 -20.84
N SER A 102 12.66 16.86 -21.36
CA SER A 102 12.72 15.41 -21.19
C SER A 102 12.87 15.02 -19.71
N ALA A 103 13.73 15.73 -18.96
CA ALA A 103 13.85 15.56 -17.52
C ALA A 103 12.53 15.83 -16.78
N SER A 104 11.84 16.93 -17.12
CA SER A 104 10.51 17.23 -16.55
C SER A 104 9.47 16.15 -16.88
N ASN A 105 9.44 15.64 -18.11
CA ASN A 105 8.55 14.56 -18.51
C ASN A 105 8.85 13.25 -17.75
N LYS A 106 10.13 12.95 -17.49
CA LYS A 106 10.54 11.80 -16.68
C LYS A 106 10.03 11.93 -15.24
N GLU A 107 10.17 13.10 -14.60
CA GLU A 107 9.67 13.30 -13.24
C GLU A 107 8.14 13.16 -13.16
N ARG A 108 7.42 13.70 -14.15
CA ARG A 108 5.97 13.51 -14.26
C ARG A 108 5.59 12.03 -14.40
N LEU A 109 6.30 11.29 -15.24
CA LEU A 109 6.09 9.85 -15.40
C LEU A 109 6.33 9.09 -14.09
N LEU A 110 7.38 9.41 -13.35
CA LEU A 110 7.67 8.77 -12.07
C LEU A 110 6.58 9.05 -11.03
N ASN A 111 6.05 10.28 -10.99
CA ASN A 111 4.92 10.62 -10.13
C ASN A 111 3.67 9.78 -10.45
N GLU A 112 3.36 9.59 -11.74
CA GLU A 112 2.24 8.73 -12.16
C GLU A 112 2.47 7.25 -11.78
N ILE A 113 3.70 6.75 -11.89
CA ILE A 113 4.05 5.39 -11.46
C ILE A 113 3.83 5.24 -9.94
N HIS A 114 4.31 6.20 -9.15
CA HIS A 114 4.10 6.20 -7.70
C HIS A 114 2.62 6.26 -7.33
N LEU A 115 1.84 7.12 -8.02
CA LEU A 115 0.40 7.19 -7.84
C LEU A 115 -0.27 5.85 -8.12
N ALA A 116 0.10 5.15 -9.19
CA ALA A 116 -0.44 3.84 -9.53
C ALA A 116 -0.19 2.80 -8.42
N TYR A 117 1.05 2.73 -7.90
CA TYR A 117 1.39 1.83 -6.79
C TYR A 117 0.61 2.16 -5.52
N ASN A 118 0.58 3.43 -5.13
CA ASN A 118 -0.13 3.88 -3.92
C ASN A 118 -1.63 3.61 -4.03
N THR A 119 -2.21 3.78 -5.21
CA THR A 119 -3.64 3.52 -5.44
C THR A 119 -3.96 2.04 -5.27
N VAL A 120 -3.12 1.13 -5.80
CA VAL A 120 -3.28 -0.32 -5.60
C VAL A 120 -3.09 -0.69 -4.13
N ALA A 121 -2.05 -0.18 -3.48
CA ALA A 121 -1.80 -0.45 -2.06
C ALA A 121 -2.94 0.04 -1.16
N GLN A 122 -3.51 1.21 -1.44
CA GLN A 122 -4.67 1.74 -0.74
C GLN A 122 -5.91 0.87 -0.95
N TYR A 123 -6.14 0.39 -2.18
CA TYR A 123 -7.23 -0.53 -2.47
C TYR A 123 -7.08 -1.84 -1.70
N ASP A 124 -5.90 -2.49 -1.77
CA ASP A 124 -5.64 -3.76 -1.10
C ASP A 124 -5.70 -3.63 0.42
N SER A 125 -5.23 -2.50 0.98
CA SER A 125 -5.38 -2.19 2.40
C SER A 125 -6.86 -2.07 2.78
N GLY A 126 -7.68 -1.40 1.97
CA GLY A 126 -9.12 -1.31 2.18
C GLY A 126 -9.82 -2.67 2.12
N ILE A 127 -9.39 -3.57 1.23
CA ILE A 127 -9.89 -4.95 1.18
C ILE A 127 -9.45 -5.74 2.42
N SER A 128 -8.20 -5.63 2.84
CA SER A 128 -7.69 -6.30 4.04
C SER A 128 -8.46 -5.88 5.30
N VAL A 129 -8.77 -4.59 5.46
CA VAL A 129 -9.62 -4.09 6.55
C VAL A 129 -11.01 -4.72 6.50
N LYS A 130 -11.64 -4.79 5.32
CA LYS A 130 -12.96 -5.43 5.17
C LYS A 130 -12.93 -6.93 5.49
N ILE A 131 -11.88 -7.63 5.07
CA ILE A 131 -11.66 -9.04 5.42
C ILE A 131 -11.48 -9.19 6.93
N GLY A 132 -10.67 -8.32 7.56
CA GLY A 132 -10.49 -8.31 9.01
C GLY A 132 -11.80 -8.07 9.77
N GLN A 133 -12.62 -7.13 9.32
CA GLN A 133 -13.96 -6.88 9.89
C GLN A 133 -14.89 -8.08 9.72
N ALA A 134 -14.93 -8.68 8.52
CA ALA A 134 -15.71 -9.89 8.26
C ALA A 134 -15.24 -11.06 9.16
N ALA A 135 -13.94 -11.29 9.26
CA ALA A 135 -13.36 -12.32 10.12
C ALA A 135 -13.62 -12.05 11.62
N GLN A 136 -13.62 -10.79 12.05
CA GLN A 136 -13.98 -10.42 13.41
C GLN A 136 -15.45 -10.75 13.72
N SER A 137 -16.35 -10.46 12.78
CA SER A 137 -17.77 -10.82 12.90
C SER A 137 -17.99 -12.33 12.92
N ASP A 138 -17.27 -13.07 12.06
CA ASP A 138 -17.29 -14.54 12.02
C ASP A 138 -16.74 -15.14 13.33
N SER A 139 -15.70 -14.55 13.89
CA SER A 139 -15.14 -14.95 15.19
C SER A 139 -16.15 -14.80 16.33
N ALA A 140 -17.10 -13.88 16.26
CA ALA A 140 -18.17 -13.77 17.25
C ALA A 140 -19.13 -14.97 17.17
N ALA A 141 -19.49 -15.40 15.96
CA ALA A 141 -20.30 -16.59 15.74
C ALA A 141 -19.56 -17.86 16.20
N MET A 142 -18.27 -18.00 15.89
CA MET A 142 -17.44 -19.11 16.37
C MET A 142 -17.37 -19.18 17.90
N LYS A 143 -17.20 -18.02 18.56
CA LYS A 143 -17.23 -17.95 20.04
C LYS A 143 -18.56 -18.41 20.62
N MET A 144 -19.68 -18.08 19.97
CA MET A 144 -21.01 -18.53 20.40
C MET A 144 -21.16 -20.05 20.28
N VAL A 145 -20.76 -20.64 19.14
CA VAL A 145 -20.80 -22.10 18.94
C VAL A 145 -19.94 -22.80 20.00
N ALA A 146 -18.71 -22.33 20.21
CA ALA A 146 -17.81 -22.89 21.20
C ALA A 146 -18.42 -22.83 22.62
N PHE A 147 -19.06 -21.72 22.98
CA PHE A 147 -19.74 -21.56 24.26
C PHE A 147 -20.90 -22.56 24.44
N VAL A 148 -21.73 -22.74 23.41
CA VAL A 148 -22.82 -23.73 23.39
C VAL A 148 -22.24 -25.13 23.57
N THR A 149 -21.22 -25.51 22.81
CA THR A 149 -20.60 -26.85 22.94
C THR A 149 -20.02 -27.08 24.33
N LEU A 150 -19.37 -26.08 24.93
CA LEU A 150 -18.78 -26.20 26.26
C LEU A 150 -19.84 -26.35 27.36
N THR A 151 -21.01 -25.75 27.17
CA THR A 151 -22.11 -25.79 28.15
C THR A 151 -22.86 -27.14 28.08
N PHE A 152 -23.07 -27.69 26.88
CA PHE A 152 -23.86 -28.92 26.71
C PHE A 152 -23.04 -30.22 26.79
N LEU A 153 -21.75 -30.19 26.42
CA LEU A 153 -20.94 -31.41 26.36
C LEU A 153 -20.72 -32.10 27.73
N PRO A 154 -20.45 -31.40 28.85
CA PRO A 154 -20.28 -32.05 30.15
C PRO A 154 -21.55 -32.73 30.68
N PRO A 155 -22.74 -32.07 30.67
CA PRO A 155 -23.99 -32.73 31.01
C PRO A 155 -24.31 -33.93 30.11
N THR A 156 -24.09 -33.83 28.80
CA THR A 156 -24.32 -34.94 27.86
C THR A 156 -23.41 -36.14 28.16
N PHE A 157 -22.13 -35.90 28.48
CA PHE A 157 -21.20 -36.97 28.86
C PHE A 157 -21.64 -37.69 30.15
N ILE A 158 -22.02 -36.91 31.16
CA ILE A 158 -22.52 -37.43 32.44
C ILE A 158 -23.82 -38.21 32.20
N SER A 159 -24.75 -37.67 31.42
CA SER A 159 -26.00 -38.33 31.04
C SER A 159 -25.74 -39.68 30.37
N ALA A 160 -24.79 -39.78 29.44
CA ALA A 160 -24.45 -41.03 28.77
C ALA A 160 -23.93 -42.11 29.74
N ILE A 161 -23.05 -41.74 30.69
CA ILE A 161 -22.53 -42.67 31.71
C ILE A 161 -23.65 -43.17 32.62
N PHE A 162 -24.53 -42.28 33.05
CA PHE A 162 -25.57 -42.58 34.04
C PHE A 162 -26.86 -43.17 33.42
N SER A 163 -27.09 -43.00 32.13
CA SER A 163 -28.28 -43.50 31.42
C SER A 163 -28.40 -45.02 31.49
N MET A 164 -27.29 -45.76 31.54
CA MET A 164 -27.34 -47.23 31.65
C MET A 164 -27.56 -47.74 33.08
N SER A 165 -27.35 -46.90 34.11
CA SER A 165 -27.41 -47.32 35.51
C SER A 165 -28.71 -46.96 36.22
N PHE A 166 -29.45 -45.95 35.74
CA PHE A 166 -30.64 -45.43 36.44
C PHE A 166 -31.99 -45.87 35.88
N PHE A 167 -32.03 -46.43 34.67
CA PHE A 167 -33.24 -46.97 34.05
C PHE A 167 -33.20 -48.50 34.05
N SER A 168 -33.98 -49.13 34.93
CA SER A 168 -34.21 -50.58 34.92
C SER A 168 -35.62 -50.89 34.42
N TYR A 169 -35.69 -51.55 33.26
CA TYR A 169 -36.94 -52.08 32.71
C TYR A 169 -37.21 -53.44 33.36
N ASP A 170 -38.29 -53.53 34.12
CA ASP A 170 -38.71 -54.76 34.79
C ASP A 170 -39.70 -55.51 33.89
N ALA A 171 -39.24 -56.60 33.27
CA ALA A 171 -39.97 -57.32 32.22
C ALA A 171 -41.21 -58.06 32.72
N ASP A 172 -41.28 -58.35 34.02
CA ASP A 172 -42.37 -59.13 34.63
C ASP A 172 -43.56 -58.25 35.09
N SER A 173 -43.34 -56.96 35.34
CA SER A 173 -44.35 -56.02 35.84
C SER A 173 -44.81 -54.99 34.79
N GLY A 174 -44.12 -54.88 33.66
CA GLY A 174 -44.47 -53.95 32.57
C GLY A 174 -44.30 -52.46 32.91
N HIS A 175 -43.69 -52.15 34.05
CA HIS A 175 -43.50 -50.78 34.55
C HIS A 175 -42.04 -50.33 34.44
N TRP A 176 -41.84 -49.10 33.96
CA TRP A 176 -40.53 -48.45 34.00
C TRP A 176 -40.23 -47.98 35.43
N SER A 177 -39.21 -48.56 36.07
CA SER A 177 -38.74 -48.11 37.38
C SER A 177 -37.61 -47.10 37.21
N VAL A 178 -37.82 -45.91 37.77
CA VAL A 178 -36.82 -44.83 37.80
C VAL A 178 -36.08 -44.91 39.14
N SER A 179 -34.76 -44.99 39.13
CA SER A 179 -33.97 -45.07 40.36
C SER A 179 -34.07 -43.78 41.20
N GLU A 180 -34.31 -43.91 42.51
CA GLU A 180 -34.32 -42.79 43.47
C GLU A 180 -33.00 -42.00 43.54
N LYS A 181 -31.91 -42.58 43.01
CA LYS A 181 -30.58 -41.96 42.95
C LYS A 181 -30.39 -40.98 41.79
N LEU A 182 -31.44 -40.66 41.02
CA LEU A 182 -31.39 -39.64 39.96
C LEU A 182 -30.82 -38.29 40.42
N TRP A 183 -30.95 -37.96 41.71
CA TRP A 183 -30.35 -36.74 42.26
C TRP A 183 -28.81 -36.69 42.10
N LEU A 184 -28.12 -37.83 42.03
CA LEU A 184 -26.67 -37.90 41.76
C LEU A 184 -26.30 -37.27 40.41
N TYR A 185 -27.17 -37.35 39.40
CA TYR A 185 -26.94 -36.69 38.11
C TYR A 185 -26.72 -35.19 38.28
N TRP A 186 -27.58 -34.52 39.05
CA TRP A 186 -27.47 -33.08 39.30
C TRP A 186 -26.24 -32.72 40.13
N VAL A 187 -25.86 -33.58 41.07
CA VAL A 187 -24.65 -33.41 41.91
C VAL A 187 -23.38 -33.41 41.08
N PHE A 188 -23.30 -34.19 40.00
CA PHE A 188 -22.12 -34.19 39.12
C PHE A 188 -22.27 -33.21 37.96
N ALA A 189 -23.44 -33.12 37.33
CA ALA A 189 -23.65 -32.28 36.16
C ALA A 189 -23.44 -30.78 36.44
N ILE A 190 -23.95 -30.26 37.55
CA ILE A 190 -23.84 -28.83 37.87
C ILE A 190 -22.39 -28.41 38.13
N PRO A 191 -21.60 -29.09 39.01
CA PRO A 191 -20.22 -28.73 39.24
C PRO A 191 -19.33 -28.87 38.01
N THR A 192 -19.52 -29.90 37.18
CA THR A 192 -18.70 -30.09 35.98
C THR A 192 -18.98 -29.00 34.94
N THR A 193 -20.22 -28.54 34.82
CA THR A 193 -20.60 -27.41 33.95
C THR A 193 -20.06 -26.08 34.47
N LEU A 194 -20.11 -25.86 35.78
CA LEU A 194 -19.50 -24.69 36.43
C LEU A 194 -17.97 -24.69 36.25
N ALA A 195 -17.32 -25.82 36.47
CA ALA A 195 -15.86 -25.97 36.35
C ALA A 195 -15.39 -25.69 34.91
N THR A 196 -16.08 -26.25 33.91
CA THR A 196 -15.76 -25.99 32.48
C THR A 196 -16.01 -24.54 32.09
N SER A 197 -17.10 -23.94 32.55
CA SER A 197 -17.40 -22.51 32.33
C SER A 197 -16.35 -21.59 33.00
N LEU A 198 -15.95 -21.89 34.24
CA LEU A 198 -14.91 -21.15 34.96
C LEU A 198 -13.55 -21.28 34.25
N LEU A 199 -13.19 -22.48 33.81
CA LEU A 199 -11.93 -22.72 33.09
C LEU A 199 -11.84 -21.88 31.83
N TRP A 200 -12.93 -21.80 31.05
CA TRP A 200 -13.01 -20.96 29.86
C TRP A 200 -12.94 -19.46 30.18
N PHE A 201 -13.62 -19.02 31.23
CA PHE A 201 -13.58 -17.62 31.66
C PHE A 201 -12.16 -17.21 32.08
N LEU A 202 -11.49 -18.02 32.90
CA LEU A 202 -10.11 -17.80 33.33
C LEU A 202 -9.14 -17.83 32.16
N TRP A 203 -9.29 -18.77 31.22
CA TRP A 203 -8.47 -18.82 30.00
C TRP A 203 -8.64 -17.56 29.15
N ARG A 204 -9.87 -17.11 28.95
CA ARG A 204 -10.18 -15.89 28.18
C ARG A 204 -9.61 -14.63 28.83
N GLN A 205 -9.56 -14.60 30.16
CA GLN A 205 -9.02 -13.47 30.93
C GLN A 205 -7.48 -13.49 30.97
N ALA A 206 -6.86 -14.68 30.99
CA ALA A 206 -5.41 -14.86 30.93
C ALA A 206 -4.84 -14.65 29.50
N HIS A 207 -5.64 -14.93 28.46
CA HIS A 207 -5.29 -14.72 27.06
C HIS A 207 -6.32 -13.80 26.39
N PRO A 208 -6.33 -12.49 26.71
CA PRO A 208 -7.16 -11.54 26.01
C PRO A 208 -6.75 -11.53 24.52
N PRO A 209 -7.69 -11.70 23.57
CA PRO A 209 -7.36 -11.56 22.16
C PRO A 209 -6.88 -10.13 21.92
N ALA A 210 -5.68 -9.98 21.36
CA ALA A 210 -5.14 -8.68 20.99
C ALA A 210 -6.15 -7.96 20.09
N LEU A 211 -6.76 -6.88 20.60
CA LEU A 211 -7.66 -6.04 19.83
C LEU A 211 -6.82 -5.25 18.82
N VAL A 212 -6.71 -5.76 17.60
CA VAL A 212 -6.18 -4.99 16.47
C VAL A 212 -7.24 -3.93 16.15
N GLY A 213 -7.07 -2.71 16.67
CA GLY A 213 -7.87 -1.56 16.24
C GLY A 213 -8.17 -0.46 17.25
N THR A 214 -7.77 -0.54 18.52
CA THR A 214 -8.11 0.52 19.50
C THR A 214 -6.99 1.55 19.76
N GLU A 215 -5.84 1.47 19.08
CA GLU A 215 -4.72 2.40 19.35
C GLU A 215 -4.54 3.54 18.34
N SER A 216 -5.24 3.56 17.19
CA SER A 216 -4.93 4.52 16.12
C SER A 216 -5.73 5.83 16.13
N GLU A 217 -6.78 5.98 16.94
CA GLU A 217 -7.59 7.22 16.92
C GLU A 217 -7.12 8.26 17.96
N ASP A 218 -6.63 7.85 19.13
CA ASP A 218 -6.21 8.79 20.19
C ASP A 218 -4.73 9.22 20.08
N THR A 219 -3.86 8.37 19.55
CA THR A 219 -2.42 8.67 19.42
C THR A 219 -2.13 9.64 18.27
N GLY A 220 -2.86 9.54 17.16
CA GLY A 220 -2.69 10.43 15.99
C GLY A 220 -3.11 11.88 16.27
N VAL A 221 -4.19 12.09 17.02
CA VAL A 221 -4.67 13.44 17.37
C VAL A 221 -3.74 14.11 18.39
N ALA A 222 -3.18 13.34 19.33
CA ALA A 222 -2.22 13.84 20.31
C ALA A 222 -0.88 14.21 19.67
N ASP A 223 -0.37 13.38 18.75
CA ASP A 223 0.91 13.61 18.09
C ASP A 223 0.86 14.81 17.13
N VAL A 224 -0.23 14.93 16.36
CA VAL A 224 -0.47 16.08 15.47
C VAL A 224 -0.60 17.40 16.26
N LYS A 225 -1.31 17.40 17.39
CA LYS A 225 -1.40 18.58 18.27
C LYS A 225 -0.04 18.94 18.89
N SER A 226 0.77 17.95 19.25
CA SER A 226 2.10 18.18 19.82
C SER A 226 3.08 18.74 18.78
N GLY A 227 3.02 18.24 17.54
CA GLY A 227 3.81 18.71 16.40
C GLY A 227 3.46 20.14 16.01
N LEU A 228 2.16 20.46 15.88
CA LEU A 228 1.67 21.81 15.61
C LEU A 228 2.10 22.81 16.68
N SER A 229 2.03 22.43 17.97
CA SER A 229 2.46 23.29 19.08
C SER A 229 3.97 23.57 19.06
N ARG A 230 4.80 22.58 18.69
CA ARG A 230 6.26 22.78 18.52
C ARG A 230 6.58 23.67 17.33
N SER A 231 5.92 23.48 16.19
CA SER A 231 6.14 24.31 15.00
C SER A 231 5.72 25.77 15.23
N ILE A 232 4.62 26.01 15.94
CA ILE A 232 4.18 27.37 16.30
C ILE A 232 5.17 28.03 17.26
N LYS A 233 5.70 27.31 18.26
CA LYS A 233 6.73 27.84 19.17
C LYS A 233 8.05 28.19 18.48
N LEU A 234 8.46 27.40 17.49
CA LEU A 234 9.67 27.69 16.70
C LEU A 234 9.52 28.93 15.81
N LEU A 235 8.32 29.19 15.30
CA LEU A 235 8.03 30.37 14.48
C LEU A 235 7.82 31.65 15.30
N THR A 236 7.49 31.54 16.59
CA THR A 236 7.21 32.67 17.48
C THR A 236 8.32 32.98 18.49
N GLY A 237 9.28 32.06 18.70
CA GLY A 237 10.37 32.22 19.67
C GLY A 237 11.68 32.79 19.12
N GLY A 238 11.75 33.13 17.83
CA GLY A 238 12.98 33.58 17.15
C GLY A 238 13.24 35.09 17.15
N THR A 239 12.56 35.87 17.97
CA THR A 239 12.77 37.33 18.02
C THR A 239 12.53 37.82 19.44
N VAL A 240 13.53 37.72 20.32
CA VAL A 240 14.00 38.76 21.25
C VAL A 240 15.27 38.21 21.92
N ALA A 241 16.43 38.66 21.46
CA ALA A 241 17.65 39.01 22.22
C ALA A 241 18.81 39.11 21.23
#